data_AF-A0A0N0P8I3-F1
#
_entry.id   AF-A0A0N0P8I3-F1
#
_cell.length_a   1.000
_cell.length_b   1.000
_cell.length_c   1.000
_cell.angle_alpha   90.00
_cell.angle_beta   90.00
_cell.angle_gamma   90.00
#
_symmetry.space_group_name_H-M   'P 1'
#
loop_
_entity.id
_entity.type
_entity.pdbx_description
1 polymer ?
#
loop_
_entity_poly.entity_id
_entity_poly.type
_entity_poly.pdbx_seq_one_letter_code
_entity_poly.pdbx_strand_id
1 'polypeptide(L)'
;MSSPESGEAKACADTKTQEFTSAPQPTEAASNFSATASIAHAILARMKPFLSEQYIEVEARLCDLGAHPPPLTANSVSAPHLLNGSCRGIQVGVSAEDFHRMRDFLEAEEKLSLQHTKTEDVITRDGRYTYAIAEDGAETFVGCIKKKRLCNVEVRVPGSRYDIRLSVSTEEPRKKQDAPAVKPQGFVRQKSRWTATEGTYEYALTRVGGPADEKTTFEVEIEGVHADAQKGVTVAWLEELMSRLLKMARLEGNTGLPRNAVPLNQRKQRR
;
A
#
# COMPACT_ATOMS: atom_id res chain seq x y z
N MET A 1 -50.33 42.41 -30.23
CA MET A 1 -51.72 42.29 -30.71
C MET A 1 -51.71 41.19 -31.76
N SER A 2 -52.36 40.04 -31.63
CA SER A 2 -53.42 39.61 -30.74
C SER A 2 -53.43 38.08 -30.72
N SER A 3 -53.76 37.48 -29.58
CA SER A 3 -54.39 36.15 -29.55
C SER A 3 -55.74 36.21 -30.30
N PRO A 4 -56.29 35.08 -30.77
CA PRO A 4 -57.22 34.38 -29.87
C PRO A 4 -57.23 32.84 -29.97
N GLU A 5 -57.84 32.29 -28.94
CA GLU A 5 -58.20 30.89 -28.66
C GLU A 5 -59.36 30.39 -29.53
N SER A 6 -59.44 29.06 -29.68
CA SER A 6 -60.65 28.19 -29.61
C SER A 6 -60.22 26.81 -30.15
N GLY A 7 -60.29 25.67 -29.47
CA GLY A 7 -61.34 25.18 -28.58
C GLY A 7 -62.21 24.21 -29.36
N GLU A 8 -62.04 22.90 -29.19
CA GLU A 8 -63.13 21.90 -29.27
C GLU A 8 -62.65 20.48 -28.91
N ALA A 9 -63.46 19.80 -28.10
CA ALA A 9 -63.28 18.43 -27.64
C ALA A 9 -64.14 17.47 -28.50
N LYS A 10 -63.64 16.25 -28.76
CA LYS A 10 -64.50 15.11 -29.09
C LYS A 10 -63.90 13.79 -28.64
N ALA A 11 -64.76 12.98 -28.03
CA ALA A 11 -64.46 11.76 -27.30
C ALA A 11 -64.54 10.50 -28.17
N CYS A 12 -64.12 9.39 -27.52
CA CYS A 12 -64.46 7.98 -27.74
C CYS A 12 -63.74 7.20 -28.85
N ALA A 13 -62.88 6.28 -28.40
CA ALA A 13 -63.08 4.81 -28.43
C ALA A 13 -61.89 3.99 -28.93
N ASP A 14 -61.65 2.93 -28.16
CA ASP A 14 -61.14 1.62 -28.53
C ASP A 14 -59.64 1.33 -28.71
N THR A 15 -59.12 0.71 -27.64
CA THR A 15 -58.46 -0.61 -27.63
C THR A 15 -57.45 -0.91 -28.73
N LYS A 16 -56.18 -0.99 -28.35
CA LYS A 16 -55.42 -2.26 -28.33
C LYS A 16 -54.11 -2.09 -27.60
N THR A 17 -53.99 -2.84 -26.50
CA THR A 17 -52.75 -3.18 -25.82
C THR A 17 -51.76 -3.76 -26.84
N GLN A 18 -50.66 -3.04 -27.10
CA GLN A 18 -49.47 -3.61 -27.70
C GLN A 18 -48.44 -3.82 -26.60
N GLU A 19 -48.13 -5.10 -26.38
CA GLU A 19 -47.07 -5.58 -25.51
C GLU A 19 -45.75 -4.89 -25.86
N PHE A 20 -45.20 -4.16 -24.90
CA PHE A 20 -43.81 -3.74 -24.92
C PHE A 20 -42.96 -5.00 -24.73
N THR A 21 -42.51 -5.59 -25.83
CA THR A 21 -41.37 -6.50 -25.85
C THR A 21 -40.18 -5.79 -25.24
N SER A 22 -39.85 -6.21 -24.02
CA SER A 22 -38.72 -5.71 -23.25
C SER A 22 -37.44 -6.00 -24.04
N ALA A 23 -36.65 -4.96 -24.29
CA ALA A 23 -35.30 -5.10 -24.80
C ALA A 23 -34.51 -6.07 -23.89
N PRO A 24 -33.67 -6.95 -24.45
CA PRO A 24 -32.84 -7.82 -23.63
C PRO A 24 -31.96 -6.93 -22.74
N GLN A 25 -32.05 -7.15 -21.44
CA GLN A 25 -31.14 -6.54 -20.47
C GLN A 25 -29.70 -6.81 -20.92
N PRO A 26 -28.80 -5.82 -20.87
CA PRO A 26 -27.39 -6.08 -21.08
C PRO A 26 -26.99 -7.15 -20.08
N THR A 27 -26.59 -8.30 -20.62
CA THR A 27 -26.04 -9.40 -19.84
C THR A 27 -24.76 -8.85 -19.23
N GLU A 28 -24.85 -8.34 -18.00
CA GLU A 28 -23.68 -8.14 -17.16
C GLU A 28 -23.02 -9.50 -17.08
N ALA A 29 -21.93 -9.66 -17.85
CA ALA A 29 -21.01 -10.75 -17.66
C ALA A 29 -20.50 -10.62 -16.22
N ALA A 30 -21.16 -11.34 -15.31
CA ALA A 30 -20.74 -11.50 -13.94
C ALA A 30 -19.29 -11.98 -14.01
N SER A 31 -18.35 -11.08 -13.75
CA SER A 31 -16.95 -11.40 -13.94
C SER A 31 -16.56 -12.40 -12.85
N ASN A 32 -16.34 -13.65 -13.25
CA ASN A 32 -15.88 -14.76 -12.40
C ASN A 32 -14.43 -14.57 -11.97
N PHE A 33 -14.05 -13.38 -11.53
CA PHE A 33 -12.73 -13.13 -10.97
C PHE A 33 -12.66 -13.72 -9.57
N SER A 34 -11.50 -14.30 -9.21
CA SER A 34 -11.21 -14.59 -7.82
C SER A 34 -11.31 -13.29 -6.99
N ALA A 35 -11.53 -13.41 -5.68
CA ALA A 35 -11.56 -12.22 -4.81
C ALA A 35 -10.25 -11.40 -4.94
N THR A 36 -9.11 -12.07 -5.06
CA THR A 36 -7.79 -11.44 -5.28
C THR A 36 -7.72 -10.70 -6.61
N ALA A 37 -8.23 -11.32 -7.70
CA ALA A 37 -8.27 -10.69 -9.01
C ALA A 37 -9.15 -9.44 -9.03
N SER A 38 -10.31 -9.51 -8.37
CA SER A 38 -11.22 -8.36 -8.23
C SER A 38 -10.54 -7.19 -7.50
N ILE A 39 -9.78 -7.47 -6.44
CA ILE A 39 -9.01 -6.46 -5.71
C ILE A 39 -7.88 -5.89 -6.57
N ALA A 40 -7.11 -6.75 -7.25
CA ALA A 40 -6.01 -6.33 -8.11
C ALA A 40 -6.50 -5.40 -9.24
N HIS A 41 -7.65 -5.71 -9.86
CA HIS A 41 -8.31 -4.81 -10.82
C HIS A 41 -8.63 -3.45 -10.21
N ALA A 42 -9.22 -3.43 -9.02
CA ALA A 42 -9.60 -2.19 -8.35
C ALA A 42 -8.39 -1.36 -7.88
N ILE A 43 -7.30 -2.03 -7.45
CA ILE A 43 -6.01 -1.41 -7.16
C ILE A 43 -5.45 -0.77 -8.43
N LEU A 44 -5.37 -1.53 -9.52
CA LEU A 44 -4.82 -1.05 -10.79
C LEU A 44 -5.60 0.17 -11.28
N ALA A 45 -6.93 0.13 -11.23
CA ALA A 45 -7.78 1.25 -11.63
C ALA A 45 -7.45 2.55 -10.87
N ARG A 46 -7.12 2.47 -9.56
CA ARG A 46 -6.72 3.62 -8.75
C ARG A 46 -5.31 4.12 -9.06
N MET A 47 -4.39 3.23 -9.39
CA MET A 47 -2.98 3.56 -9.64
C MET A 47 -2.72 4.02 -11.07
N LYS A 48 -3.51 3.52 -12.04
CA LYS A 48 -3.31 3.71 -13.48
C LYS A 48 -3.08 5.16 -13.93
N PRO A 49 -3.77 6.18 -13.39
CA PRO A 49 -3.54 7.57 -13.80
C PRO A 49 -2.12 8.08 -13.53
N PHE A 50 -1.37 7.43 -12.63
CA PHE A 50 -0.06 7.89 -12.17
C PHE A 50 1.11 7.11 -12.80
N LEU A 51 0.86 5.94 -13.38
CA LEU A 51 1.94 5.04 -13.82
C LEU A 51 2.75 5.56 -15.01
N SER A 52 2.27 6.59 -15.70
CA SER A 52 2.99 7.26 -16.80
C SER A 52 3.91 8.39 -16.34
N GLU A 53 3.89 8.76 -15.06
CA GLU A 53 4.81 9.77 -14.54
C GLU A 53 6.26 9.25 -14.58
N GLN A 54 7.22 10.17 -14.59
CA GLN A 54 8.63 9.79 -14.51
C GLN A 54 9.04 9.45 -13.09
N TYR A 55 10.05 8.58 -12.96
CA TYR A 55 10.62 8.15 -11.68
C TYR A 55 9.56 7.54 -10.74
N ILE A 56 8.61 6.80 -11.30
CA ILE A 56 7.58 6.12 -10.54
C ILE A 56 8.18 4.99 -9.72
N GLU A 57 7.78 4.95 -8.46
CA GLU A 57 8.00 3.87 -7.54
C GLU A 57 6.62 3.33 -7.10
N VAL A 58 6.47 2.02 -7.18
CA VAL A 58 5.30 1.29 -6.67
C VAL A 58 5.78 0.39 -5.54
N GLU A 59 5.25 0.60 -4.35
CA GLU A 59 5.60 -0.17 -3.16
C GLU A 59 4.34 -0.62 -2.42
N ALA A 60 4.43 -1.75 -1.75
CA ALA A 60 3.37 -2.24 -0.88
C ALA A 60 3.97 -2.67 0.46
N ARG A 61 3.42 -2.13 1.55
CA ARG A 61 3.96 -2.27 2.90
C ARG A 61 2.96 -2.94 3.82
N LEU A 62 3.47 -3.74 4.75
CA LEU A 62 2.69 -4.20 5.89
C LEU A 62 2.46 -3.06 6.88
N CYS A 63 1.23 -2.98 7.40
CA CYS A 63 0.81 -1.94 8.34
C CYS A 63 -0.31 -2.43 9.27
N ASP A 64 -0.68 -1.61 10.25
CA ASP A 64 -1.96 -1.71 10.97
C ASP A 64 -2.82 -0.51 10.57
N LEU A 65 -3.98 -0.76 9.94
CA LEU A 65 -4.95 0.29 9.57
C LEU A 65 -5.83 0.73 10.75
N GLY A 66 -5.59 0.17 11.94
CA GLY A 66 -6.41 0.31 13.12
C GLY A 66 -7.63 -0.60 13.07
N ALA A 67 -8.18 -0.88 14.25
CA ALA A 67 -9.44 -1.59 14.43
C ALA A 67 -9.50 -3.00 13.79
N HIS A 68 -8.49 -3.85 13.98
CA HIS A 68 -8.74 -5.29 13.83
C HIS A 68 -9.74 -5.71 14.92
N PRO A 69 -10.98 -6.12 14.59
CA PRO A 69 -11.78 -6.88 15.54
C PRO A 69 -10.97 -8.11 16.00
N PRO A 70 -11.18 -8.60 17.22
CA PRO A 70 -10.55 -9.85 17.65
C PRO A 70 -10.81 -10.93 16.58
N PRO A 71 -9.84 -11.84 16.35
CA PRO A 71 -9.98 -12.87 15.32
C PRO A 71 -11.34 -13.56 15.51
N LEU A 72 -12.20 -13.41 14.50
CA LEU A 72 -13.48 -14.13 14.47
C LEU A 72 -13.16 -15.62 14.49
N THR A 73 -14.03 -16.38 15.16
CA THR A 73 -13.97 -17.84 15.22
C THR A 73 -13.73 -18.43 13.83
N ALA A 74 -12.97 -19.53 13.79
CA ALA A 74 -12.24 -20.09 12.64
C ALA A 74 -13.02 -20.35 11.32
N ASN A 75 -14.31 -20.02 11.22
CA ASN A 75 -15.19 -20.42 10.12
C ASN A 75 -15.67 -19.27 9.22
N SER A 76 -15.16 -18.05 9.35
CA SER A 76 -15.42 -16.98 8.37
C SER A 76 -14.23 -16.03 8.25
N VAL A 77 -13.18 -16.47 7.55
CA VAL A 77 -12.13 -15.55 7.12
C VAL A 77 -12.64 -14.84 5.88
N SER A 78 -13.19 -13.64 6.06
CA SER A 78 -13.57 -12.79 4.94
C SER A 78 -12.38 -12.57 3.99
N ALA A 79 -12.65 -12.47 2.69
CA ALA A 79 -11.61 -12.15 1.73
C ALA A 79 -10.98 -10.77 2.03
N PRO A 80 -9.70 -10.55 1.66
CA PRO A 80 -9.12 -9.21 1.66
C PRO A 80 -10.01 -8.25 0.87
N HIS A 81 -10.01 -6.98 1.21
CA HIS A 81 -10.82 -5.99 0.50
C HIS A 81 -10.24 -4.58 0.63
N LEU A 82 -10.54 -3.76 -0.37
CA LEU A 82 -10.16 -2.35 -0.35
C LEU A 82 -10.96 -1.58 0.68
N LEU A 83 -10.31 -0.65 1.36
CA LEU A 83 -11.02 0.38 2.11
C LEU A 83 -11.37 1.55 1.19
N ASN A 84 -12.58 2.07 1.39
CA ASN A 84 -13.07 3.25 0.70
C ASN A 84 -12.88 4.46 1.62
N GLY A 85 -12.05 5.41 1.20
CA GLY A 85 -11.74 6.62 1.96
C GLY A 85 -10.44 6.54 2.75
N SER A 86 -10.12 7.63 3.46
CA SER A 86 -8.88 7.76 4.21
C SER A 86 -8.96 7.06 5.57
N CYS A 87 -8.06 6.11 5.83
CA CYS A 87 -7.84 5.60 7.18
C CYS A 87 -7.02 6.59 7.99
N ARG A 88 -7.53 6.99 9.17
CA ARG A 88 -6.76 7.78 10.13
C ARG A 88 -5.98 6.83 11.03
N GLY A 89 -4.72 7.18 11.33
CA GLY A 89 -3.90 6.43 12.29
C GLY A 89 -3.25 5.15 11.75
N ILE A 90 -2.99 5.09 10.44
CA ILE A 90 -2.22 3.97 9.86
C ILE A 90 -0.84 3.93 10.49
N GLN A 91 -0.47 2.80 11.09
CA GLN A 91 0.87 2.54 11.58
C GLN A 91 1.60 1.63 10.59
N VAL A 92 2.56 2.18 9.86
CA VAL A 92 3.40 1.40 8.94
C VAL A 92 4.42 0.62 9.75
N GLY A 93 4.57 -0.66 9.44
CA GLY A 93 5.54 -1.55 10.07
C GLY A 93 4.91 -2.73 10.78
N VAL A 94 5.79 -3.52 11.39
CA VAL A 94 5.51 -4.79 12.09
C VAL A 94 6.20 -4.78 13.45
N SER A 95 5.87 -5.74 14.34
CA SER A 95 6.64 -5.94 15.57
C SER A 95 8.05 -6.44 15.25
N ALA A 96 8.98 -6.29 16.19
CA ALA A 96 10.35 -6.76 16.03
C ALA A 96 10.41 -8.29 15.87
N GLU A 97 9.61 -9.01 16.64
CA GLU A 97 9.52 -10.47 16.60
C GLU A 97 8.97 -10.96 15.26
N ASP A 98 7.92 -10.32 14.75
CA ASP A 98 7.33 -10.68 13.47
C ASP A 98 8.25 -10.28 12.30
N PHE A 99 9.01 -9.18 12.42
CA PHE A 99 10.04 -8.79 11.45
C PHE A 99 11.09 -9.90 11.28
N HIS A 100 11.63 -10.42 12.39
CA HIS A 100 12.60 -11.51 12.34
C HIS A 100 12.00 -12.78 11.77
N ARG A 101 10.77 -13.12 12.15
CA ARG A 101 10.04 -14.26 11.59
C ARG A 101 9.86 -14.15 10.07
N MET A 102 9.47 -12.98 9.58
CA MET A 102 9.30 -12.73 8.14
C MET A 102 10.63 -12.80 7.39
N ARG A 103 11.72 -12.28 7.98
CA ARG A 103 13.06 -12.41 7.40
C ARG A 103 13.46 -13.89 7.26
N ASP A 104 13.32 -14.65 8.35
CA ASP A 104 13.71 -16.06 8.39
C ASP A 104 12.86 -16.89 7.41
N PHE A 105 11.56 -16.56 7.26
CA PHE A 105 10.68 -17.15 6.24
C PHE A 105 11.21 -16.92 4.81
N LEU A 106 11.63 -15.69 4.48
CA LEU A 106 12.16 -15.39 3.14
C LEU A 106 13.47 -16.13 2.85
N GLU A 107 14.35 -16.27 3.85
CA GLU A 107 15.63 -16.96 3.69
C GLU A 107 15.48 -18.49 3.65
N ALA A 108 14.66 -19.05 4.53
CA ALA A 108 14.56 -20.50 4.70
C ALA A 108 13.53 -21.15 3.76
N GLU A 109 12.35 -20.55 3.62
CA GLU A 109 11.23 -21.15 2.87
C GLU A 109 11.20 -20.66 1.43
N GLU A 110 11.30 -19.34 1.21
CA GLU A 110 11.34 -18.75 -0.15
C GLU A 110 12.76 -18.77 -0.75
N LYS A 111 13.78 -19.19 0.03
CA LYS A 111 15.17 -19.39 -0.40
C LYS A 111 15.82 -18.14 -1.02
N LEU A 112 15.42 -16.96 -0.55
CA LEU A 112 15.94 -15.69 -1.02
C LEU A 112 17.26 -15.35 -0.30
N SER A 113 18.28 -14.96 -1.05
CA SER A 113 19.55 -14.48 -0.49
C SER A 113 19.47 -12.99 -0.19
N LEU A 114 19.27 -12.64 1.07
CA LEU A 114 19.14 -11.26 1.51
C LEU A 114 20.49 -10.56 1.60
N GLN A 115 20.61 -9.41 0.94
CA GLN A 115 21.76 -8.51 1.04
C GLN A 115 21.50 -7.45 2.11
N HIS A 116 22.46 -7.27 3.02
CA HIS A 116 22.34 -6.29 4.10
C HIS A 116 23.11 -5.02 3.78
N THR A 117 22.45 -3.87 3.92
CA THR A 117 23.03 -2.54 3.77
C THR A 117 22.67 -1.66 4.95
N LYS A 118 23.55 -0.70 5.26
CA LYS A 118 23.30 0.35 6.24
C LYS A 118 23.36 1.71 5.56
N THR A 119 22.33 2.52 5.77
CA THR A 119 22.28 3.88 5.24
C THR A 119 21.77 4.86 6.30
N GLU A 120 22.11 6.13 6.14
CA GLU A 120 21.46 7.22 6.83
C GLU A 120 20.75 8.12 5.82
N ASP A 121 19.45 8.33 6.03
CA ASP A 121 18.67 9.31 5.29
C ASP A 121 18.55 10.60 6.11
N VAL A 122 18.97 11.72 5.53
CA VAL A 122 18.74 13.07 6.06
C VAL A 122 17.62 13.72 5.25
N ILE A 123 16.49 13.96 5.90
CA ILE A 123 15.29 14.55 5.30
C ILE A 123 15.29 16.06 5.58
N THR A 124 15.32 16.84 4.51
CA THR A 124 15.22 18.31 4.55
C THR A 124 13.99 18.77 3.76
N ARG A 125 13.78 20.09 3.67
CA ARG A 125 12.75 20.67 2.78
C ARG A 125 13.08 20.45 1.30
N ASP A 126 14.36 20.27 0.98
CA ASP A 126 14.86 20.16 -0.38
C ASP A 126 14.81 18.71 -0.89
N GLY A 127 14.92 17.73 -0.02
CA GLY A 127 14.84 16.32 -0.40
C GLY A 127 15.28 15.36 0.68
N ARG A 128 15.41 14.11 0.29
CA ARG A 128 15.99 13.02 1.09
C ARG A 128 17.40 12.76 0.58
N TYR A 129 18.39 13.03 1.41
CA TYR A 129 19.81 12.77 1.14
C TYR A 129 20.18 11.44 1.76
N THR A 130 20.74 10.52 0.97
CA THR A 130 21.11 9.18 1.44
C THR A 130 22.62 9.04 1.49
N TYR A 131 23.11 8.54 2.62
CA TYR A 131 24.52 8.25 2.88
C TYR A 131 24.66 6.75 3.17
N ALA A 132 25.56 6.07 2.47
CA ALA A 132 25.94 4.70 2.80
C ALA A 132 26.86 4.72 4.02
N ILE A 133 26.67 3.78 4.94
CA ILE A 133 27.49 3.62 6.14
C ILE A 133 28.26 2.30 6.01
N ALA A 134 29.59 2.39 5.93
CA ALA A 134 30.47 1.23 5.92
C ALA A 134 30.61 0.60 7.33
N GLU A 135 31.25 -0.58 7.40
CA GLU A 135 31.40 -1.32 8.67
C GLU A 135 32.22 -0.57 9.72
N ASP A 136 33.22 0.21 9.27
CA ASP A 136 34.05 1.08 10.12
C ASP A 136 33.34 2.38 10.53
N GLY A 137 32.10 2.58 10.09
CA GLY A 137 31.30 3.78 10.33
C GLY A 137 31.56 4.91 9.34
N ALA A 138 32.41 4.73 8.32
CA ALA A 138 32.63 5.74 7.29
C ALA A 138 31.36 5.99 6.48
N GLU A 139 31.03 7.27 6.27
CA GLU A 139 29.86 7.71 5.53
C GLU A 139 30.24 8.13 4.10
N THR A 140 29.49 7.67 3.10
CA THR A 140 29.64 8.08 1.70
C THR A 140 28.33 8.57 1.12
N PHE A 141 28.31 9.74 0.49
CA PHE A 141 27.11 10.27 -0.17
C PHE A 141 26.71 9.41 -1.37
N VAL A 142 25.45 8.94 -1.38
CA VAL A 142 24.90 8.09 -2.45
C VAL A 142 24.09 8.94 -3.43
N GLY A 143 23.23 9.81 -2.91
CA GLY A 143 22.35 10.61 -3.75
C GLY A 143 21.35 11.43 -2.97
N CYS A 144 20.61 12.26 -3.70
CA CYS A 144 19.51 13.03 -3.17
C CYS A 144 18.30 12.86 -4.09
N ILE A 145 17.14 12.65 -3.49
CA ILE A 145 15.87 12.55 -4.22
C ILE A 145 14.82 13.49 -3.66
N LYS A 146 13.82 13.81 -4.48
CA LYS A 146 12.57 14.41 -4.03
C LYS A 146 11.44 13.40 -4.19
N LYS A 147 10.97 12.86 -3.06
CA LYS A 147 9.85 11.90 -3.02
C LYS A 147 8.52 12.65 -2.95
N LYS A 148 7.59 12.36 -3.85
CA LYS A 148 6.20 12.87 -3.81
C LYS A 148 5.22 11.71 -3.86
N ARG A 149 4.36 11.58 -2.85
CA ARG A 149 3.30 10.57 -2.83
C ARG A 149 2.16 10.98 -3.77
N LEU A 150 1.80 10.12 -4.71
CA LEU A 150 0.73 10.35 -5.69
C LEU A 150 -0.58 9.69 -5.28
N CYS A 151 -0.53 8.41 -4.90
CA CYS A 151 -1.69 7.71 -4.37
C CYS A 151 -1.32 6.68 -3.31
N ASN A 152 -2.30 6.34 -2.48
CA ASN A 152 -2.26 5.15 -1.64
C ASN A 152 -3.53 4.33 -1.87
N VAL A 153 -3.41 3.03 -1.69
CA VAL A 153 -4.53 2.09 -1.67
C VAL A 153 -4.38 1.19 -0.46
N GLU A 154 -5.33 1.28 0.47
CA GLU A 154 -5.35 0.47 1.69
C GLU A 154 -6.19 -0.80 1.49
N VAL A 155 -5.62 -1.94 1.88
CA VAL A 155 -6.25 -3.27 1.80
C VAL A 155 -6.35 -3.85 3.21
N ARG A 156 -7.58 -4.08 3.65
CA ARG A 156 -7.86 -4.82 4.88
C ARG A 156 -7.61 -6.30 4.62
N VAL A 157 -6.91 -6.98 5.52
CA VAL A 157 -6.64 -8.41 5.47
C VAL A 157 -7.30 -9.11 6.66
N PRO A 158 -8.54 -9.60 6.52
CA PRO A 158 -9.19 -10.35 7.58
C PRO A 158 -8.41 -11.63 7.94
N GLY A 159 -8.42 -11.98 9.23
CA GLY A 159 -7.67 -13.10 9.79
C GLY A 159 -6.18 -12.85 9.97
N SER A 160 -5.65 -11.70 9.54
CA SER A 160 -4.27 -11.29 9.72
C SER A 160 -4.11 -10.29 10.86
N ARG A 161 -2.90 -10.20 11.41
CA ARG A 161 -2.47 -9.13 12.35
C ARG A 161 -2.00 -7.86 11.64
N TYR A 162 -1.77 -7.96 10.34
CA TYR A 162 -1.31 -6.89 9.49
C TYR A 162 -2.24 -6.73 8.29
N ASP A 163 -2.44 -5.48 7.93
CA ASP A 163 -3.05 -5.01 6.71
C ASP A 163 -1.97 -4.60 5.70
N ILE A 164 -2.39 -4.23 4.49
CA ILE A 164 -1.46 -3.85 3.42
C ILE A 164 -1.79 -2.44 2.95
N ARG A 165 -0.75 -1.62 2.78
CA ARG A 165 -0.84 -0.31 2.14
C ARG A 165 0.03 -0.27 0.89
N LEU A 166 -0.62 -0.16 -0.26
CA LEU A 166 0.04 0.09 -1.53
C LEU A 166 0.19 1.59 -1.73
N SER A 167 1.28 1.97 -2.37
CA SER A 167 1.70 3.35 -2.53
C SER A 167 2.32 3.55 -3.91
N VAL A 168 1.98 4.67 -4.54
CA VAL A 168 2.65 5.14 -5.75
C VAL A 168 3.30 6.48 -5.47
N SER A 169 4.61 6.57 -5.66
CA SER A 169 5.41 7.78 -5.47
C SER A 169 6.09 8.17 -6.78
N THR A 170 6.47 9.44 -6.95
CA THR A 170 7.66 9.78 -7.73
C THR A 170 8.86 9.91 -6.81
N GLU A 171 10.03 9.43 -7.24
CA GLU A 171 11.33 9.62 -6.58
C GLU A 171 12.30 10.32 -7.54
N GLU A 172 12.14 11.63 -7.74
CA GLU A 172 12.95 12.39 -8.69
C GLU A 172 14.39 12.55 -8.19
N PRO A 173 15.40 12.00 -8.90
CA PRO A 173 16.80 12.16 -8.51
C PRO A 173 17.28 13.58 -8.78
N ARG A 174 18.01 14.17 -7.83
CA ARG A 174 18.78 15.40 -8.05
C ARG A 174 20.08 15.05 -8.78
N LYS A 175 20.62 16.01 -9.54
CA LYS A 175 21.86 15.79 -10.29
C LYS A 175 23.01 15.62 -9.32
N LYS A 176 23.95 14.71 -9.62
CA LYS A 176 25.13 14.46 -8.76
C LYS A 176 25.97 15.70 -8.49
N GLN A 177 26.01 16.66 -9.42
CA GLN A 177 26.69 17.95 -9.23
C GLN A 177 26.10 18.79 -8.09
N ASP A 178 24.87 18.48 -7.66
CA ASP A 178 24.19 19.14 -6.54
C ASP A 178 24.51 18.44 -5.19
N ALA A 179 25.51 17.54 -5.16
CA ALA A 179 25.97 16.91 -3.94
C ALA A 179 26.43 18.00 -2.94
N PRO A 180 25.95 17.97 -1.70
CA PRO A 180 26.26 19.02 -0.76
C PRO A 180 27.71 18.86 -0.27
N ALA A 181 28.47 19.97 -0.24
CA ALA A 181 29.84 19.97 0.26
C ALA A 181 29.95 19.57 1.74
N VAL A 182 28.87 19.80 2.50
CA VAL A 182 28.72 19.41 3.90
C VAL A 182 27.37 18.72 4.06
N LYS A 183 27.33 17.64 4.86
CA LYS A 183 26.09 16.91 5.17
C LYS A 183 25.01 17.89 5.69
N PRO A 184 23.83 17.95 5.05
CA PRO A 184 22.76 18.84 5.48
C PRO A 184 22.29 18.53 6.91
N GLN A 185 21.69 19.53 7.55
CA GLN A 185 20.96 19.33 8.80
C GLN A 185 19.48 19.09 8.51
N GLY A 186 18.88 18.10 9.17
CA GLY A 186 17.49 17.70 8.93
C GLY A 186 17.04 16.60 9.86
N PHE A 187 15.88 16.02 9.56
CA PHE A 187 15.39 14.84 10.27
C PHE A 187 16.16 13.60 9.80
N VAL A 188 16.77 12.88 10.73
CA VAL A 188 17.66 11.76 10.44
C VAL A 188 16.94 10.43 10.63
N ARG A 189 17.09 9.52 9.68
CA ARG A 189 16.66 8.12 9.78
C ARG A 189 17.84 7.21 9.47
N GLN A 190 18.31 6.46 10.46
CA GLN A 190 19.27 5.38 10.23
C GLN A 190 18.53 4.12 9.82
N LYS A 191 18.99 3.44 8.77
CA LYS A 191 18.32 2.28 8.19
C LYS A 191 19.31 1.12 8.11
N SER A 192 18.94 -0.01 8.69
CA SER A 192 19.50 -1.32 8.39
C SER A 192 18.51 -2.07 7.53
N ARG A 193 18.88 -2.36 6.28
CA ARG A 193 17.97 -2.90 5.28
C ARG A 193 18.51 -4.22 4.73
N TRP A 194 17.65 -5.23 4.71
CA TRP A 194 17.85 -6.51 4.04
C TRP A 194 17.00 -6.53 2.78
N THR A 195 17.63 -6.71 1.62
CA THR A 195 16.93 -6.77 0.33
C THR A 195 17.18 -8.07 -0.41
N ALA A 196 16.16 -8.55 -1.14
CA ALA A 196 16.32 -9.57 -2.17
C ALA A 196 15.38 -9.28 -3.33
N THR A 197 15.85 -9.53 -4.54
CA THR A 197 15.06 -9.32 -5.76
C THR A 197 14.74 -10.67 -6.39
N GLU A 198 13.46 -10.92 -6.65
CA GLU A 198 13.00 -12.07 -7.44
C GLU A 198 12.14 -11.55 -8.60
N GLY A 199 12.64 -11.69 -9.83
CA GLY A 199 11.98 -11.16 -11.02
C GLY A 199 11.79 -9.63 -10.91
N THR A 200 10.54 -9.18 -10.91
CA THR A 200 10.17 -7.75 -10.79
C THR A 200 9.76 -7.34 -9.37
N TYR A 201 10.05 -8.16 -8.37
CA TYR A 201 9.69 -7.90 -6.97
C TYR A 201 10.96 -7.75 -6.13
N GLU A 202 11.15 -6.60 -5.52
CA GLU A 202 12.19 -6.39 -4.52
C GLU A 202 11.57 -6.44 -3.13
N TYR A 203 11.95 -7.45 -2.35
CA TYR A 203 11.66 -7.53 -0.94
C TYR A 203 12.60 -6.62 -0.18
N ALA A 204 12.08 -5.77 0.70
CA ALA A 204 12.88 -4.93 1.57
C ALA A 204 12.36 -5.00 3.02
N LEU A 205 13.24 -5.48 3.90
CA LEU A 205 13.02 -5.53 5.33
C LEU A 205 13.93 -4.49 5.95
N THR A 206 13.36 -3.45 6.56
CA THR A 206 14.11 -2.30 7.07
C THR A 206 13.87 -2.10 8.55
N ARG A 207 14.94 -2.15 9.35
CA ARG A 207 14.96 -1.58 10.70
C ARG A 207 15.34 -0.10 10.58
N VAL A 208 14.47 0.78 11.05
CA VAL A 208 14.65 2.24 11.01
C VAL A 208 14.81 2.77 12.43
N GLY A 209 15.89 3.48 12.70
CA GLY A 209 16.29 3.97 14.02
C GLY A 209 17.61 3.36 14.50
N GLY A 210 18.31 4.07 15.38
CA GLY A 210 19.56 3.60 15.97
C GLY A 210 19.34 2.35 16.84
N PRO A 211 20.36 1.48 17.07
CA PRO A 211 20.26 0.26 17.88
C PRO A 211 19.58 0.43 19.25
N ALA A 212 19.76 1.59 19.88
CA ALA A 212 19.23 1.92 21.21
C ALA A 212 18.05 2.93 21.16
N ASP A 213 17.49 3.20 19.99
CA ASP A 213 16.41 4.18 19.85
C ASP A 213 15.07 3.54 20.24
N GLU A 214 14.42 4.10 21.27
CA GLU A 214 13.06 3.73 21.70
C GLU A 214 12.02 3.87 20.57
N LYS A 215 12.34 4.67 19.53
CA LYS A 215 11.47 4.88 18.37
C LYS A 215 11.83 3.99 17.17
N THR A 216 12.59 2.91 17.39
CA THR A 216 12.91 1.96 16.32
C THR A 216 11.61 1.40 15.69
N THR A 217 11.50 1.49 14.36
CA THR A 217 10.42 0.86 13.59
C THR A 217 10.97 -0.24 12.71
N PHE A 218 10.14 -1.26 12.47
CA PHE A 218 10.46 -2.39 11.62
C PHE A 218 9.49 -2.38 10.44
N GLU A 219 10.00 -2.12 9.25
CA GLU A 219 9.23 -1.96 8.02
C GLU A 219 9.45 -3.18 7.12
N VAL A 220 8.37 -3.76 6.60
CA VAL A 220 8.40 -4.85 5.61
C VAL A 220 7.64 -4.38 4.39
N GLU A 221 8.33 -4.33 3.25
CA GLU A 221 7.79 -3.85 1.98
C GLU A 221 8.20 -4.75 0.82
N ILE A 222 7.37 -4.78 -0.22
CA ILE A 222 7.74 -5.28 -1.55
C ILE A 222 7.57 -4.13 -2.55
N GLU A 223 8.63 -3.86 -3.30
CA GLU A 223 8.69 -2.83 -4.33
C GLU A 223 8.68 -3.45 -5.73
N GLY A 224 8.11 -2.72 -6.70
CA GLY A 224 8.11 -3.11 -8.11
C GLY A 224 9.35 -2.64 -8.83
N VAL A 225 10.15 -3.58 -9.33
CA VAL A 225 11.33 -3.30 -10.17
C VAL A 225 10.89 -3.27 -11.63
N HIS A 226 10.60 -2.07 -12.14
CA HIS A 226 10.12 -1.87 -13.50
C HIS A 226 10.95 -0.85 -14.27
N ALA A 227 11.39 -1.22 -15.47
CA ALA A 227 11.95 -0.24 -16.42
C ALA A 227 10.87 0.71 -16.96
N ASP A 228 9.63 0.22 -17.09
CA ASP A 228 8.45 0.96 -17.52
C ASP A 228 7.27 0.52 -16.64
N ALA A 229 6.95 1.32 -15.61
CA ALA A 229 5.88 1.00 -14.67
C ALA A 229 4.50 0.96 -15.33
N GLN A 230 4.27 1.75 -16.38
CA GLN A 230 3.00 1.77 -17.11
C GLN A 230 2.71 0.43 -17.80
N LYS A 231 3.76 -0.28 -18.25
CA LYS A 231 3.64 -1.62 -18.85
C LYS A 231 3.81 -2.74 -17.82
N GLY A 232 4.67 -2.56 -16.83
CA GLY A 232 5.03 -3.58 -15.86
C GLY A 232 3.97 -3.82 -14.79
N VAL A 233 3.26 -2.78 -14.36
CA VAL A 233 2.22 -2.88 -13.33
C VAL A 233 0.90 -3.32 -13.97
N THR A 234 0.68 -4.62 -13.97
CA THR A 234 -0.52 -5.28 -14.53
C THR A 234 -1.38 -5.89 -13.42
N VAL A 235 -2.58 -6.37 -13.77
CA VAL A 235 -3.45 -7.10 -12.82
C VAL A 235 -2.74 -8.36 -12.31
N ALA A 236 -2.16 -9.16 -13.20
CA ALA A 236 -1.43 -10.37 -12.83
C ALA A 236 -0.25 -10.06 -11.90
N TRP A 237 0.49 -8.97 -12.18
CA TRP A 237 1.58 -8.53 -11.32
C TRP A 237 1.09 -8.14 -9.92
N LEU A 238 -0.06 -7.45 -9.82
CA LEU A 238 -0.67 -7.06 -8.55
C LEU A 238 -1.25 -8.26 -7.78
N GLU A 239 -1.82 -9.25 -8.47
CA GLU A 239 -2.28 -10.49 -7.83
C GLU A 239 -1.12 -11.22 -7.15
N GLU A 240 -0.01 -11.35 -7.85
CA GLU A 240 1.19 -11.98 -7.33
C GLU A 240 1.85 -11.14 -6.21
N LEU A 241 1.89 -9.81 -6.35
CA LEU A 241 2.31 -8.90 -5.26
C LEU A 241 1.48 -9.14 -3.99
N MET A 242 0.15 -9.16 -4.14
CA MET A 242 -0.77 -9.39 -3.05
C MET A 242 -0.60 -10.79 -2.45
N SER A 243 -0.41 -11.82 -3.26
CA SER A 243 -0.13 -13.19 -2.81
C SER A 243 1.12 -13.24 -1.90
N ARG A 244 2.22 -12.62 -2.33
CA ARG A 244 3.49 -12.53 -1.58
C ARG A 244 3.33 -11.81 -0.24
N LEU A 245 2.63 -10.67 -0.21
CA LEU A 245 2.36 -9.94 1.02
C LEU A 245 1.41 -10.70 1.96
N LEU A 246 0.39 -11.36 1.41
CA LEU A 246 -0.56 -12.16 2.20
C LEU A 246 0.12 -13.35 2.88
N LYS A 247 1.09 -14.00 2.22
CA LYS A 247 1.93 -15.04 2.85
C LYS A 247 2.65 -14.49 4.09
N MET A 248 3.34 -13.36 3.96
CA MET A 248 4.08 -12.74 5.08
C MET A 248 3.14 -12.26 6.19
N ALA A 249 2.04 -11.58 5.84
CA ALA A 249 1.09 -11.03 6.81
C ALA A 249 0.42 -12.14 7.65
N ARG A 250 0.22 -13.33 7.05
CA ARG A 250 -0.46 -14.47 7.66
C ARG A 250 0.48 -15.55 8.20
N LEU A 251 1.79 -15.29 8.32
CA LEU A 251 2.71 -16.24 8.94
C LEU A 251 2.21 -16.64 10.32
N GLU A 252 2.29 -17.94 10.59
CA GLU A 252 1.91 -18.49 11.89
C GLU A 252 2.79 -17.90 12.99
N GLY A 253 2.18 -17.52 14.11
CA GLY A 253 2.88 -16.90 15.23
C GLY A 253 3.09 -15.39 15.08
N ASN A 254 2.60 -14.75 14.01
CA ASN A 254 2.52 -13.29 13.95
C ASN A 254 1.63 -12.75 15.09
N THR A 255 2.14 -11.74 15.78
CA THR A 255 1.53 -11.13 16.97
C THR A 255 0.89 -9.77 16.68
N GLY A 256 1.35 -9.08 15.62
CA GLY A 256 0.92 -7.72 15.30
C GLY A 256 1.71 -6.65 16.04
N LEU A 257 1.47 -5.39 15.68
CA LEU A 257 2.08 -4.26 16.37
C LEU A 257 1.63 -4.20 17.85
N PRO A 258 2.51 -3.76 18.78
CA PRO A 258 2.14 -3.56 20.18
C PRO A 258 0.98 -2.55 20.27
N ARG A 259 -0.16 -2.99 20.79
CA ARG A 259 -1.26 -2.06 21.10
C ARG A 259 -0.90 -1.37 22.40
N ASN A 260 -0.78 -0.04 22.37
CA ASN A 260 -0.79 0.75 23.60
C ASN A 260 -2.12 0.48 24.30
N ALA A 261 -2.10 -0.39 25.31
CA ALA A 261 -3.25 -0.64 26.16
C ALA A 261 -3.56 0.67 26.88
N VAL A 262 -4.55 1.43 26.41
CA VAL A 262 -5.06 2.56 27.18
C VAL A 262 -5.56 1.98 28.50
N PRO A 263 -4.98 2.34 29.66
CA PRO A 263 -5.40 1.78 30.92
C PRO A 263 -6.89 2.08 31.13
N LEU A 264 -7.66 1.04 31.42
CA LEU A 264 -9.12 1.10 31.57
C LEU A 264 -9.60 2.12 32.63
N ASN A 265 -8.69 2.65 33.45
CA ASN A 265 -8.98 3.49 34.61
C ASN A 265 -9.13 5.00 34.31
N GLN A 266 -8.91 5.49 33.08
CA GLN A 266 -9.12 6.93 32.79
C GLN A 266 -10.53 7.29 32.29
N ARG A 267 -11.44 6.33 32.15
CA ARG A 267 -12.84 6.61 31.74
C ARG A 267 -13.78 7.09 32.86
N LYS A 268 -13.33 7.15 34.12
CA LYS A 268 -14.19 7.51 35.28
C LYS A 268 -14.08 8.94 35.79
N GLN A 269 -13.31 9.84 35.18
CA GLN A 269 -13.18 11.23 35.66
C GLN A 269 -13.70 12.31 34.70
N ARG A 270 -14.65 11.97 33.83
CA ARG A 270 -15.44 12.97 33.09
C ARG A 270 -16.91 12.58 33.10
N ARG A 271 -17.53 12.77 34.25
CA ARG A 271 -18.98 13.05 34.37
C ARG A 271 -19.11 14.25 35.30
#